data_AF-A0A5C7PSW1-F1
#
_entry.id   AF-A0A5C7PSW1-F1
#
_cell.length_a   1.000
_cell.length_b   1.000
_cell.length_c   1.000
_cell.angle_alpha   90.00
_cell.angle_beta   90.00
_cell.angle_gamma   90.00
#
_symmetry.space_group_name_H-M   'P 1'
#
loop_
_entity.id
_entity.type
_entity.pdbx_description
1 polymer ?
#
loop_
_entity_poly.entity_id
_entity_poly.type
_entity_poly.pdbx_seq_one_letter_code
_entity_poly.pdbx_strand_id
1 'polypeptide(L)'
;MPDVEREALFQRILDEKLPVSQIKAVANSSEKREEKKVEASDERKMRERRALSVADDNFFAHKGTPCFEPFKTFHASFDGRVKTCCFTETKHWIGHLQEASGSEIWNNAAYQTIRQHAANGEYLTAMCGACMKKSAYPKQHSFHSHFTMYAEWFEKVFQQVFMPEARDAVRAVPSSANILAVHQRREIKL
;
A
#
# COMPACT_ATOMS: atom_id res chain seq x y z
N MET A 1 26.29 16.03 1.87
CA MET A 1 26.56 15.54 3.24
C MET A 1 27.45 14.32 3.13
N PRO A 2 28.73 14.44 3.54
CA PRO A 2 29.61 13.31 3.79
C PRO A 2 29.00 12.36 4.84
N ASP A 3 29.35 11.07 4.79
CA ASP A 3 28.74 10.05 5.66
C ASP A 3 28.94 10.33 7.15
N VAL A 4 30.06 10.96 7.55
CA VAL A 4 30.36 11.31 8.95
C VAL A 4 29.38 12.34 9.52
N GLU A 5 28.99 13.34 8.73
CA GLU A 5 28.00 14.35 9.14
C GLU A 5 26.59 13.75 9.26
N ARG A 6 26.29 12.75 8.42
CA ARG A 6 25.01 12.02 8.47
C ARG A 6 24.92 11.13 9.69
N GLU A 7 26.00 10.41 10.00
CA GLU A 7 26.10 9.54 11.17
C GLU A 7 25.96 10.36 12.47
N ALA A 8 26.66 11.50 12.57
CA ALA A 8 26.59 12.39 13.73
C ALA A 8 25.19 13.00 13.92
N LEU A 9 24.50 13.35 12.83
CA LEU A 9 23.13 13.83 12.87
C LEU A 9 22.16 12.73 13.33
N PHE A 10 22.30 11.51 12.80
CA PHE A 10 21.48 10.36 13.21
C PHE A 10 21.68 10.03 14.69
N GLN A 11 22.92 9.99 15.16
CA GLN A 11 23.23 9.71 16.56
C GLN A 11 22.63 10.76 17.48
N ARG A 12 22.71 12.04 17.11
CA ARG A 12 22.08 13.13 17.85
C ARG A 12 20.55 13.00 17.93
N ILE A 13 19.89 12.60 16.83
CA ILE A 13 18.44 12.34 16.80
C ILE A 13 18.05 11.16 17.71
N LEU A 14 18.89 10.12 17.77
CA LEU A 14 18.65 8.94 18.62
C LEU A 14 18.90 9.22 20.11
N ASP A 15 19.87 10.06 20.42
CA ASP A 15 20.23 10.45 21.78
C ASP A 15 19.24 11.48 22.36
N GLU A 16 18.58 12.26 21.49
CA GLU A 16 17.48 13.14 21.83
C GLU A 16 16.20 12.33 22.10
N LYS A 17 16.24 11.57 23.20
CA LYS A 17 15.10 10.78 23.69
C LYS A 17 14.02 11.73 24.18
N LEU A 18 13.03 11.96 23.33
CA LEU A 18 11.80 12.64 23.70
C LEU A 18 10.88 11.68 24.48
N PRO A 19 10.55 11.97 25.75
CA PRO A 19 9.53 11.20 26.47
C PRO A 19 8.23 11.19 25.68
N VAL A 20 7.54 10.05 25.64
CA VAL A 20 6.26 9.91 24.91
C VAL A 20 5.23 10.96 25.36
N SER A 21 5.25 11.33 26.65
CA SER A 21 4.42 12.41 27.22
C SER A 21 4.69 13.79 26.62
N GLN A 22 5.91 14.05 26.13
CA GLN A 22 6.34 15.33 25.55
C GLN A 22 6.16 15.40 24.03
N ILE A 23 5.93 14.27 23.34
CA ILE A 23 5.68 14.23 21.89
C ILE A 23 4.56 15.20 21.50
N LYS A 24 3.50 15.28 22.30
CA LYS A 24 2.37 16.18 22.02
C LYS A 24 2.76 17.66 22.10
N ALA A 25 3.61 18.03 23.06
CA ALA A 25 4.09 19.40 23.23
C ALA A 25 5.01 19.82 22.08
N VAL A 26 5.99 18.97 21.73
CA VAL A 26 6.91 19.22 20.60
C VAL A 26 6.18 19.26 19.27
N ALA A 27 5.21 18.37 19.06
CA ALA A 27 4.38 18.43 17.87
C ALA A 27 3.62 19.77 17.81
N ASN A 28 3.15 20.29 18.94
CA ASN A 28 2.35 21.52 19.02
C ASN A 28 3.18 22.81 19.00
N SER A 29 4.48 22.78 19.28
CA SER A 29 5.34 23.97 19.38
C SER A 29 5.91 24.45 18.04
N SER A 30 5.61 23.77 16.92
CA SER A 30 6.05 24.25 15.61
C SER A 30 5.16 25.41 15.14
N GLU A 31 5.72 26.62 15.06
CA GLU A 31 5.00 27.83 14.59
C GLU A 31 4.35 27.62 13.21
N LYS A 32 5.01 26.85 12.34
CA LYS A 32 4.50 26.42 11.02
C LYS A 32 3.21 25.57 11.10
N ARG A 33 2.80 25.11 12.29
CA ARG A 33 1.64 24.24 12.47
C ARG A 33 0.35 24.99 12.68
N GLU A 34 0.32 26.15 13.33
CA GLU A 34 -0.97 26.86 13.48
C GLU A 34 -1.47 27.39 12.11
N GLU A 35 -0.58 27.94 11.28
CA GLU A 35 -0.91 28.29 9.89
C GLU A 35 -1.36 27.06 9.08
N LYS A 36 -0.59 25.96 9.14
CA LYS A 36 -0.99 24.69 8.50
C LYS A 36 -2.26 24.07 9.09
N LYS A 37 -2.62 24.35 10.34
CA LYS A 37 -3.76 23.74 11.04
C LYS A 37 -5.04 24.50 10.73
N VAL A 38 -4.96 25.80 10.45
CA VAL A 38 -6.06 26.58 9.86
C VAL A 38 -6.31 26.13 8.42
N GLU A 39 -5.27 26.07 7.57
CA GLU A 39 -5.39 25.52 6.20
C GLU A 39 -5.89 24.08 6.19
N ALA A 40 -5.31 23.20 7.02
CA ALA A 40 -5.72 21.81 7.09
C ALA A 40 -7.10 21.63 7.75
N SER A 41 -7.53 22.53 8.64
CA SER A 41 -8.88 22.52 9.22
C SER A 41 -9.92 22.78 8.14
N ASP A 42 -9.68 23.76 7.27
CA ASP A 42 -10.58 24.10 6.18
C ASP A 42 -10.56 23.04 5.07
N GLU A 43 -9.40 22.47 4.73
CA GLU A 43 -9.32 21.28 3.86
C GLU A 43 -9.99 20.04 4.47
N ARG A 44 -9.95 19.89 5.79
CA ARG A 44 -10.53 18.73 6.51
C ARG A 44 -12.05 18.85 6.65
N LYS A 45 -12.61 20.06 6.67
CA LYS A 45 -14.04 20.31 6.50
C LYS A 45 -14.51 20.02 5.07
N MET A 46 -13.66 20.21 4.06
CA MET A 46 -13.99 19.93 2.65
C MET A 46 -13.80 18.47 2.19
N ARG A 47 -13.11 17.62 2.95
CA ARG A 47 -13.00 16.19 2.59
C ARG A 47 -14.12 15.42 3.23
N GLU A 48 -15.33 15.60 2.69
CA GLU A 48 -16.38 14.61 2.85
C GLU A 48 -15.80 13.24 2.47
N ARG A 49 -15.60 12.44 3.51
CA ARG A 49 -15.21 11.06 3.40
C ARG A 49 -16.49 10.36 2.98
N ARG A 50 -16.49 9.70 1.82
CA ARG A 50 -17.61 8.87 1.38
C ARG A 50 -17.18 7.43 1.12
N ALA A 51 -18.04 6.50 1.49
CA ALA A 51 -17.97 5.14 0.99
C ALA A 51 -18.00 5.21 -0.54
N LEU A 52 -17.09 4.49 -1.18
CA LEU A 52 -16.98 4.51 -2.62
C LEU A 52 -18.10 3.65 -3.21
N SER A 53 -18.96 4.25 -4.03
CA SER A 53 -19.84 3.49 -4.91
C SER A 53 -19.04 3.12 -6.16
N VAL A 54 -18.53 1.89 -6.20
CA VAL A 54 -17.75 1.39 -7.34
C VAL A 54 -18.58 1.36 -8.63
N ALA A 55 -19.91 1.17 -8.50
CA ALA A 55 -20.82 1.12 -9.64
C ALA A 55 -21.01 2.48 -10.34
N ASP A 56 -20.85 3.58 -9.62
CA ASP A 56 -21.14 4.94 -10.13
C ASP A 56 -19.87 5.71 -10.52
N ASP A 57 -18.69 5.10 -10.38
CA ASP A 57 -17.41 5.77 -10.59
C ASP A 57 -16.81 5.40 -11.96
N ASN A 58 -15.92 6.25 -12.47
CA ASN A 58 -15.37 6.11 -13.81
C ASN A 58 -14.13 5.21 -13.82
N PHE A 59 -14.09 4.28 -14.77
CA PHE A 59 -12.92 3.48 -15.07
C PHE A 59 -12.15 4.05 -16.26
N PHE A 60 -10.83 3.91 -16.25
CA PHE A 60 -9.98 4.21 -17.39
C PHE A 60 -9.12 3.00 -17.74
N ALA A 61 -8.87 2.81 -19.04
CA ALA A 61 -7.97 1.77 -19.52
C ALA A 61 -6.51 2.21 -19.35
N HIS A 62 -5.65 1.30 -18.88
CA HIS A 62 -4.21 1.50 -18.80
C HIS A 62 -3.49 0.42 -19.60
N LYS A 63 -2.59 0.84 -20.49
CA LYS A 63 -1.77 -0.08 -21.28
C LYS A 63 -0.52 -0.45 -20.49
N GLY A 64 -0.34 -1.74 -20.20
CA GLY A 64 0.87 -2.28 -19.56
C GLY A 64 0.56 -3.41 -18.59
N THR A 65 1.57 -3.76 -17.78
CA THR A 65 1.39 -4.76 -16.70
C THR A 65 0.32 -4.27 -15.73
N PRO A 66 -0.70 -5.09 -15.44
CA PRO A 66 -1.72 -4.76 -14.45
C PRO A 66 -1.13 -4.54 -13.06
N CYS A 67 -1.77 -3.66 -12.29
CA CYS A 67 -1.46 -3.49 -10.89
C CYS A 67 -2.03 -4.68 -10.09
N PHE A 68 -1.16 -5.37 -9.37
CA PHE A 68 -1.55 -6.53 -8.56
C PHE A 68 -1.96 -6.18 -7.13
N GLU A 69 -1.88 -4.92 -6.70
CA GLU A 69 -2.22 -4.50 -5.33
C GLU A 69 -3.63 -4.96 -4.89
N PRO A 70 -4.69 -4.84 -5.71
CA PRO A 70 -6.02 -5.32 -5.33
C PRO A 70 -6.12 -6.82 -5.04
N PHE A 71 -5.14 -7.63 -5.43
CA PHE A 71 -5.17 -9.09 -5.25
C PHE A 71 -4.38 -9.55 -4.02
N LYS A 72 -3.51 -8.72 -3.46
CA LYS A 72 -2.60 -9.11 -2.37
C LYS A 72 -2.57 -8.14 -1.19
N THR A 73 -3.16 -6.96 -1.33
CA THR A 73 -3.00 -5.88 -0.34
C THR A 73 -4.32 -5.56 0.32
N PHE A 74 -4.41 -5.78 1.63
CA PHE A 74 -5.52 -5.31 2.46
C PHE A 74 -5.06 -4.09 3.26
N HIS A 75 -5.45 -2.88 2.85
CA HIS A 75 -5.01 -1.66 3.55
C HIS A 75 -6.12 -1.13 4.46
N ALA A 76 -5.95 -1.30 5.77
CA ALA A 76 -6.81 -0.71 6.79
C ALA A 76 -6.22 0.57 7.38
N SER A 77 -7.02 1.63 7.47
CA SER A 77 -6.67 2.86 8.16
C SER A 77 -6.85 2.71 9.67
N PHE A 78 -6.24 3.60 10.46
CA PHE A 78 -6.35 3.56 11.93
C PHE A 78 -7.79 3.66 12.45
N ASP A 79 -8.70 4.25 11.66
CA ASP A 79 -10.11 4.38 11.99
C ASP A 79 -10.95 3.19 11.49
N GLY A 80 -10.33 2.16 10.91
CA GLY A 80 -11.00 0.94 10.46
C GLY A 80 -11.44 0.93 9.01
N ARG A 81 -11.30 2.04 8.26
CA ARG A 81 -11.63 2.12 6.83
C ARG A 81 -10.66 1.33 5.96
N VAL A 82 -11.19 0.52 5.05
CA VAL A 82 -10.43 -0.42 4.21
C VAL A 82 -10.36 0.03 2.76
N LYS A 83 -9.20 -0.18 2.14
CA LYS A 83 -8.91 0.08 0.72
C LYS A 83 -8.11 -1.07 0.11
N THR A 84 -8.02 -1.06 -1.22
CA THR A 84 -7.24 -2.03 -2.00
C THR A 84 -5.75 -1.69 -2.10
N CYS A 85 -5.35 -0.47 -1.70
CA CYS A 85 -3.97 -0.01 -1.82
C CYS A 85 -3.70 1.17 -0.88
N CYS A 86 -2.44 1.32 -0.44
CA CYS A 86 -1.99 2.47 0.36
C CYS A 86 -1.93 3.79 -0.45
N PHE A 87 -1.80 3.71 -1.78
CA PHE A 87 -1.78 4.89 -2.66
C PHE A 87 -3.18 5.48 -2.91
N THR A 88 -4.24 4.78 -2.52
CA THR A 88 -5.60 5.28 -2.65
C THR A 88 -5.84 6.46 -1.72
N GLU A 89 -6.41 7.55 -2.25
CA GLU A 89 -6.76 8.74 -1.48
C GLU A 89 -7.61 8.42 -0.23
N THR A 90 -7.44 9.19 0.85
CA THR A 90 -8.13 8.98 2.14
C THR A 90 -9.63 9.24 2.13
N LYS A 91 -10.14 9.81 1.03
CA LYS A 91 -11.56 10.13 0.84
C LYS A 91 -12.41 8.93 0.41
N HIS A 92 -11.80 7.88 -0.14
CA HIS A 92 -12.49 6.68 -0.62
C HIS A 92 -12.10 5.43 0.18
N TRP A 93 -13.09 4.61 0.49
CA TRP A 93 -12.94 3.28 1.10
C TRP A 93 -14.03 2.34 0.59
N ILE A 94 -13.79 1.04 0.72
CA ILE A 94 -14.66 -0.02 0.20
C ILE A 94 -15.18 -0.96 1.30
N GLY A 95 -14.90 -0.65 2.57
CA GLY A 95 -15.40 -1.36 3.73
C GLY A 95 -14.90 -0.75 5.04
N HIS A 96 -15.47 -1.17 6.16
CA HIS A 96 -15.12 -0.69 7.49
C HIS A 96 -15.06 -1.86 8.50
N LEU A 97 -13.96 -1.97 9.25
CA LEU A 97 -13.74 -3.09 10.17
C LEU A 97 -14.66 -3.12 11.40
N GLN A 98 -15.37 -2.02 11.67
CA GLN A 98 -16.43 -1.98 12.69
C GLN A 98 -17.78 -2.50 12.17
N GLU A 99 -17.94 -2.64 10.86
CA GLU A 99 -19.19 -3.04 10.20
C GLU A 99 -19.13 -4.49 9.71
N ALA A 100 -17.94 -4.96 9.30
CA ALA A 100 -17.72 -6.30 8.78
C ALA A 100 -16.30 -6.80 9.09
N SER A 101 -16.13 -8.11 9.13
CA SER A 101 -14.81 -8.74 9.30
C SER A 101 -13.90 -8.48 8.10
N GLY A 102 -12.58 -8.62 8.30
CA GLY A 102 -11.61 -8.48 7.21
C GLY A 102 -11.88 -9.44 6.05
N SER A 103 -12.32 -10.67 6.34
CA SER A 103 -12.66 -11.66 5.33
C SER A 103 -13.90 -11.27 4.51
N GLU A 104 -14.94 -10.77 5.19
CA GLU A 104 -16.15 -10.29 4.52
C GLU A 104 -15.84 -9.08 3.63
N ILE A 105 -15.06 -8.12 4.12
CA ILE A 105 -14.63 -6.96 3.33
C ILE A 105 -13.79 -7.38 2.14
N TRP A 106 -12.81 -8.28 2.34
CA TRP A 106 -11.94 -8.78 1.26
C TRP A 106 -12.72 -9.45 0.13
N ASN A 107 -13.88 -10.04 0.44
CA ASN A 107 -14.72 -10.77 -0.50
C ASN A 107 -15.97 -9.99 -0.94
N ASN A 108 -16.14 -8.74 -0.52
CA ASN A 108 -17.33 -7.96 -0.86
C ASN A 108 -17.36 -7.56 -2.34
N ALA A 109 -18.53 -7.13 -2.82
CA ALA A 109 -18.75 -6.79 -4.23
C ALA A 109 -17.79 -5.70 -4.72
N ALA A 110 -17.58 -4.63 -3.96
CA ALA A 110 -16.69 -3.53 -4.33
C ALA A 110 -15.24 -4.04 -4.56
N TYR A 111 -14.74 -4.89 -3.67
CA TYR A 111 -13.41 -5.47 -3.80
C TYR A 111 -13.30 -6.36 -5.05
N GLN A 112 -14.28 -7.22 -5.27
CA GLN A 112 -14.29 -8.13 -6.43
C GLN A 112 -14.39 -7.37 -7.75
N THR A 113 -15.25 -6.35 -7.83
CA THR A 113 -15.36 -5.49 -9.02
C THR A 113 -14.03 -4.81 -9.34
N ILE A 114 -13.36 -4.24 -8.33
CA ILE A 114 -12.03 -3.62 -8.54
C ILE A 114 -11.01 -4.64 -9.06
N ARG A 115 -11.00 -5.86 -8.53
CA ARG A 115 -10.09 -6.94 -9.01
C ARG A 115 -10.40 -7.33 -10.46
N GLN A 116 -11.68 -7.48 -10.79
CA GLN A 116 -12.10 -7.85 -12.14
C GLN A 116 -11.67 -6.79 -13.16
N HIS A 117 -11.93 -5.50 -12.89
CA HIS A 117 -11.46 -4.42 -13.75
C HIS A 117 -9.93 -4.35 -13.81
N ALA A 118 -9.22 -4.51 -12.67
CA ALA A 118 -7.77 -4.50 -12.66
C ALA A 118 -7.17 -5.62 -13.54
N ALA A 119 -7.77 -6.82 -13.56
CA ALA A 119 -7.36 -7.91 -14.43
C ALA A 119 -7.50 -7.55 -15.93
N ASN A 120 -8.51 -6.75 -16.27
CA ASN A 120 -8.76 -6.24 -17.61
C ASN A 120 -7.91 -5.00 -17.97
N GLY A 121 -7.05 -4.53 -17.06
CA GLY A 121 -6.30 -3.29 -17.25
C GLY A 121 -7.16 -2.02 -17.13
N GLU A 122 -8.32 -2.13 -16.48
CA GLU A 122 -9.25 -1.03 -16.22
C GLU A 122 -9.15 -0.60 -14.76
N TYR A 123 -9.05 0.70 -14.53
CA TYR A 123 -8.74 1.23 -13.21
C TYR A 123 -9.70 2.31 -12.80
N LEU A 124 -10.12 2.27 -11.54
CA LEU A 124 -11.02 3.26 -10.99
C LEU A 124 -10.29 4.61 -10.86
N THR A 125 -10.81 5.63 -11.51
CA THR A 125 -10.18 6.96 -11.57
C THR A 125 -9.97 7.51 -10.17
N ALA A 126 -10.99 7.42 -9.32
CA ALA A 126 -10.97 7.92 -7.96
C ALA A 126 -9.94 7.25 -7.03
N MET A 127 -9.55 5.99 -7.28
CA MET A 127 -8.60 5.27 -6.43
C MET A 127 -7.21 5.13 -7.06
N CYS A 128 -7.15 4.93 -8.37
CA CYS A 128 -5.94 4.52 -9.08
C CYS A 128 -5.37 5.64 -9.95
N GLY A 129 -6.18 6.63 -10.37
CA GLY A 129 -5.80 7.63 -11.36
C GLY A 129 -4.49 8.35 -11.04
N ALA A 130 -4.33 8.81 -9.79
CA ALA A 130 -3.11 9.48 -9.34
C ALA A 130 -1.86 8.57 -9.39
N CYS A 131 -2.01 7.30 -9.03
CA CYS A 131 -0.93 6.31 -9.01
C CYS A 131 -0.52 5.93 -10.43
N MET A 132 -1.49 5.64 -11.30
CA MET A 132 -1.25 5.23 -12.69
C MET A 132 -0.65 6.38 -13.51
N LYS A 133 -1.14 7.61 -13.36
CA LYS A 133 -0.59 8.81 -14.03
C LYS A 133 0.89 9.03 -13.70
N LYS A 134 1.30 8.70 -12.48
CA LYS A 134 2.69 8.83 -12.01
C LYS A 134 3.53 7.56 -12.25
N SER A 135 2.95 6.49 -12.80
CA SER A 135 3.58 5.17 -12.87
C SER A 135 4.14 4.68 -11.53
N ALA A 136 3.49 5.07 -10.42
CA ALA A 136 3.94 4.77 -9.06
C ALA A 136 3.54 3.36 -8.59
N TYR A 137 2.71 2.67 -9.36
CA TYR A 137 2.26 1.32 -9.03
C TYR A 137 3.40 0.31 -9.20
N PRO A 138 3.45 -0.76 -8.37
CA PRO A 138 4.46 -1.80 -8.52
C PRO A 138 4.29 -2.55 -9.83
N LYS A 139 5.26 -2.40 -10.74
CA LYS A 139 5.29 -3.13 -12.02
C LYS A 139 5.77 -4.58 -11.88
N GLN A 140 6.38 -4.91 -10.74
CA GLN A 140 6.90 -6.21 -10.38
C GLN A 140 6.52 -6.54 -8.94
N HIS A 141 6.33 -7.81 -8.64
CA HIS A 141 6.19 -8.25 -7.25
C HIS A 141 7.55 -8.19 -6.53
N SER A 142 7.53 -7.84 -5.25
CA SER A 142 8.73 -7.82 -4.40
C SER A 142 8.96 -9.13 -3.64
N PHE A 143 8.26 -10.22 -4.01
CA PHE A 143 8.28 -11.47 -3.26
C PHE A 143 9.68 -12.02 -2.99
N HIS A 144 10.51 -12.14 -4.03
CA HIS A 144 11.90 -12.58 -3.89
C HIS A 144 12.71 -11.68 -2.94
N SER A 145 12.58 -10.36 -3.07
CA SER A 145 13.30 -9.40 -2.22
C SER A 145 12.85 -9.48 -0.76
N HIS A 146 11.53 -9.51 -0.51
CA HIS A 146 10.98 -9.60 0.84
C HIS A 146 11.36 -10.93 1.52
N PHE A 147 11.27 -12.05 0.78
CA PHE A 147 11.66 -13.35 1.28
C PHE A 147 13.14 -13.36 1.67
N THR A 148 14.02 -12.89 0.78
CA THR A 148 15.46 -12.83 1.04
C THR A 148 15.79 -11.94 2.25
N MET A 149 15.21 -10.74 2.33
CA MET A 149 15.42 -9.85 3.47
C MET A 149 15.01 -10.49 4.80
N TYR A 150 13.86 -11.17 4.83
CA TYR A 150 13.40 -11.87 6.03
C TYR A 150 14.29 -13.08 6.35
N ALA A 151 14.68 -13.86 5.35
CA ALA A 151 15.57 -15.00 5.50
C ALA A 151 16.93 -14.59 6.12
N GLU A 152 17.52 -13.51 5.61
CA GLU A 152 18.79 -12.96 6.10
C GLU A 152 18.66 -12.47 7.55
N TRP A 153 17.59 -11.73 7.87
CA TRP A 153 17.31 -11.31 9.24
C TRP A 153 17.14 -12.50 10.18
N PHE A 154 16.34 -13.50 9.78
CA PHE A 154 16.07 -14.70 10.58
C PHE A 154 17.36 -15.46 10.86
N GLU A 155 18.17 -15.71 9.83
CA GLU A 155 19.45 -16.41 9.95
C GLU A 155 20.42 -15.68 10.87
N LYS A 156 20.46 -14.35 10.80
CA LYS A 156 21.27 -13.53 11.70
C LYS A 156 20.81 -13.63 13.16
N VAL A 157 19.51 -13.60 13.41
CA VAL A 157 18.95 -13.59 14.78
C VAL A 157 18.99 -14.98 15.41
N PHE A 158 18.61 -16.00 14.66
CA PHE A 158 18.41 -17.35 15.20
C PHE A 158 19.54 -18.32 14.89
N GLN A 159 20.51 -17.93 14.06
CA GLN A 159 21.65 -18.78 13.64
C GLN A 159 21.18 -20.12 13.03
N GLN A 160 20.05 -20.09 12.32
CA GLN A 160 19.43 -21.23 11.66
C GLN A 160 19.02 -20.85 10.24
N VAL A 161 19.19 -21.77 9.29
CA VAL A 161 18.81 -21.56 7.88
C VAL A 161 17.29 -21.41 7.75
N PHE A 162 16.85 -20.31 7.16
CA PHE A 162 15.43 -20.04 6.94
C PHE A 162 14.93 -20.78 5.69
N MET A 163 14.12 -21.82 5.90
CA MET A 163 13.38 -22.58 4.87
C MET A 163 14.19 -22.85 3.58
N PRO A 164 15.24 -23.69 3.64
CA PRO A 164 16.15 -23.89 2.50
C PRO A 164 15.44 -24.36 1.23
N GLU A 165 14.44 -25.22 1.36
CA GLU A 165 13.66 -25.73 0.22
C GLU A 165 12.82 -24.63 -0.48
N ALA A 166 12.38 -23.62 0.27
CA ALA A 166 11.59 -22.52 -0.28
C ALA A 166 12.45 -21.51 -1.07
N ARG A 167 13.76 -21.44 -0.83
CA ARG A 167 14.64 -20.48 -1.51
C ARG A 167 14.62 -20.64 -3.03
N ASP A 168 14.73 -21.86 -3.51
CA ASP A 168 14.74 -22.14 -4.95
C ASP A 168 13.35 -21.93 -5.56
N ALA A 169 12.30 -22.34 -4.84
CA ALA A 169 10.92 -22.10 -5.26
C ALA A 169 10.62 -20.60 -5.40
N VAL A 170 11.07 -19.78 -4.45
CA VAL A 170 10.89 -18.32 -4.48
C VAL A 170 11.67 -17.67 -5.63
N ARG A 171 12.90 -18.12 -5.90
CA ARG A 171 13.70 -17.67 -7.06
C ARG A 171 13.06 -18.03 -8.39
N ALA A 172 12.35 -19.16 -8.45
CA ALA A 172 11.64 -19.62 -9.64
C ALA A 172 10.33 -18.86 -9.88
N VAL A 173 9.84 -18.03 -8.94
CA VAL A 173 8.62 -17.25 -9.16
C VAL A 173 8.84 -16.26 -10.31
N PRO A 174 8.07 -16.38 -11.41
CA PRO A 174 8.29 -15.60 -12.60
C PRO A 174 7.80 -14.16 -12.40
N SER A 175 8.32 -13.23 -13.22
CA SER A 175 7.92 -11.82 -13.17
C SER A 175 6.41 -11.60 -13.28
N SER A 176 5.94 -10.44 -12.80
CA SER A 176 4.53 -10.04 -12.89
C SER A 176 3.97 -10.11 -14.33
N ALA A 177 4.79 -9.77 -15.33
CA ALA A 177 4.41 -9.86 -16.74
C ALA A 177 4.25 -11.33 -17.21
N ASN A 178 5.13 -12.22 -16.76
CA ASN A 178 5.06 -13.64 -17.10
C ASN A 178 3.87 -14.33 -16.41
N ILE A 179 3.59 -14.00 -15.15
CA ILE A 179 2.40 -14.47 -14.42
C ILE A 179 1.14 -14.09 -15.21
N LEU A 180 1.02 -12.82 -15.60
CA LEU A 180 -0.11 -12.33 -16.39
C LEU A 180 -0.28 -13.11 -17.70
N ALA A 181 0.81 -13.28 -18.46
CA ALA A 181 0.77 -13.98 -19.73
C ALA A 181 0.33 -15.45 -19.59
N VAL A 182 0.67 -16.10 -18.47
CA VAL A 182 0.18 -17.46 -18.16
C VAL A 182 -1.32 -17.47 -17.90
N HIS A 183 -1.84 -16.51 -17.13
CA HIS A 183 -3.28 -16.42 -16.83
C HIS A 183 -4.12 -16.15 -18.08
N GLN A 184 -3.73 -15.17 -18.89
CA GLN A 184 -4.46 -14.83 -20.13
C GLN A 184 -4.55 -16.01 -21.11
N ARG A 185 -3.51 -16.86 -21.16
CA ARG A 185 -3.53 -18.08 -22.00
C ARG A 185 -4.47 -19.17 -21.49
N ARG A 186 -4.80 -19.19 -20.20
CA ARG A 186 -5.73 -20.18 -19.62
C ARG A 186 -7.19 -19.83 -19.96
N GLU A 187 -7.52 -18.54 -19.96
CA GLU A 187 -8.87 -18.06 -20.24
C GLU A 187 -9.28 -18.24 -21.70
N ILE A 188 -8.34 -18.19 -22.64
CA ILE A 188 -8.61 -18.45 -24.08
C ILE A 188 -9.00 -19.92 -24.36
N LYS A 189 -8.70 -20.84 -23.43
CA LYS A 189 -8.92 -22.28 -23.61
C LYS A 189 -10.20 -22.81 -22.98
N LEU A 190 -11.01 -21.96 -22.35
CA LEU A 190 -12.32 -22.29 -21.78
C LEU A 190 -13.42 -21.73 -22.69
#